data_AF-A0A444R168-F1
#
_entry.id   AF-A0A444R168-F1
#
_cell.length_a   1.000
_cell.length_b   1.000
_cell.length_c   1.000
_cell.angle_alpha   90.00
_cell.angle_beta   90.00
_cell.angle_gamma   90.00
#
_symmetry.space_group_name_H-M   'P 1'
#
loop_
_entity.id
_entity.type
_entity.pdbx_description
1 polymer ?
#
loop_
_entity_poly.entity_id
_entity_poly.type
_entity_poly.pdbx_seq_one_letter_code
_entity_poly.pdbx_strand_id
1 'polypeptide(L)'
;LQVFFFAANIYGWYAWSRQTSQNEAELKIRWLPLPKALSWLAVCVVSIGLMTVFINPVFAFLTRVAVMIMQALGLQVAMPELQPDAFPFWDSCMMVLSIVAMILMTRKYVENWLLWVIINVISVVIFALQGVYAMSLEYIILTFIALNGSRMWIKSARERGSRALSH
;
A
#
# COMPACT_ATOMS: atom_id res chain seq x y z
N LEU A 1 -5.39 1.77 8.29
CA LEU A 1 -5.09 1.52 6.86
C LEU A 1 -6.16 2.10 5.90
N GLN A 2 -7.45 1.79 6.08
CA GLN A 2 -8.52 2.24 5.17
C GLN A 2 -8.66 3.78 5.05
N VAL A 3 -8.52 4.52 6.15
CA VAL A 3 -8.53 6.00 6.13
C VAL A 3 -7.38 6.57 5.29
N PHE A 4 -6.20 5.94 5.35
CA PHE A 4 -5.07 6.31 4.50
C PHE A 4 -5.39 6.05 3.03
N PHE A 5 -5.95 4.88 2.69
CA PHE A 5 -6.37 4.60 1.32
C PHE A 5 -7.41 5.60 0.82
N PHE A 6 -8.36 6.01 1.65
CA PHE A 6 -9.34 7.03 1.28
C PHE A 6 -8.67 8.37 0.95
N ALA A 7 -7.79 8.87 1.82
CA ALA A 7 -7.04 10.10 1.58
C ALA A 7 -6.13 9.99 0.34
N ALA A 8 -5.45 8.85 0.18
CA ALA A 8 -4.60 8.58 -0.97
C ALA A 8 -5.41 8.52 -2.28
N ASN A 9 -6.63 7.99 -2.27
CA ASN A 9 -7.52 7.98 -3.43
C ASN A 9 -7.96 9.41 -3.81
N ILE A 10 -8.30 10.26 -2.83
CA ILE A 10 -8.63 11.67 -3.09
C ILE A 10 -7.43 12.39 -3.72
N TYR A 11 -6.24 12.21 -3.15
CA TYR A 11 -5.02 12.81 -3.67
C TYR A 11 -4.66 12.28 -5.06
N GLY A 12 -4.78 10.96 -5.27
CA GLY A 12 -4.55 10.30 -6.55
C GLY A 12 -5.50 10.80 -7.64
N TRP A 13 -6.79 10.92 -7.31
CA TRP A 13 -7.80 11.50 -8.20
C TRP A 13 -7.48 12.95 -8.55
N TYR A 14 -7.14 13.77 -7.55
CA TYR A 14 -6.76 15.16 -7.78
C TYR A 14 -5.52 15.28 -8.68
N ALA A 15 -4.48 14.49 -8.40
CA ALA A 15 -3.23 14.48 -9.17
C ALA A 15 -3.43 13.99 -10.61
N TRP A 16 -4.33 13.02 -10.82
CA TRP A 16 -4.64 12.50 -12.16
C TRP A 16 -5.61 13.39 -12.93
N SER A 17 -6.64 13.94 -12.28
CA SER A 17 -7.65 14.79 -12.92
C SER A 17 -7.07 16.11 -13.45
N ARG A 18 -6.08 16.68 -12.76
CA ARG A 18 -5.41 17.92 -13.20
C ARG A 18 -4.44 17.74 -14.37
N GLN A 19 -4.15 16.51 -14.81
CA GLN A 19 -3.22 16.24 -15.91
C GLN A 19 -3.89 16.15 -17.30
N THR A 20 -5.22 16.33 -17.39
CA THR A 20 -5.99 15.97 -18.59
C THR A 20 -6.12 17.06 -19.67
N SER A 21 -5.85 18.35 -19.42
CA SER A 21 -6.27 19.39 -20.39
C SER A 21 -5.19 20.07 -21.24
N GLN A 22 -3.89 20.08 -20.89
CA GLN A 22 -2.88 20.81 -21.70
C GLN A 22 -1.48 20.15 -21.77
N ASN A 23 -1.24 18.98 -21.17
CA ASN A 23 0.07 18.33 -21.14
C ASN A 23 -0.01 16.84 -21.53
N GLU A 24 -0.20 16.56 -22.82
CA GLU A 24 0.08 15.24 -23.41
C GLU A 24 1.58 14.84 -23.31
N ALA A 25 2.45 15.73 -22.82
CA ALA A 25 3.84 15.45 -22.54
C ALA A 25 4.05 14.93 -21.10
N GLU A 26 4.36 13.63 -20.98
CA GLU A 26 4.84 12.90 -19.79
C GLU A 26 3.85 12.08 -18.94
N LEU A 27 2.97 11.32 -19.60
CA LEU A 27 2.55 9.98 -19.13
C LEU A 27 3.72 8.97 -19.21
N LYS A 28 4.87 9.28 -18.62
CA LYS A 28 6.04 8.38 -18.65
C LYS A 28 5.93 7.39 -17.50
N ILE A 29 5.33 6.23 -17.78
CA ILE A 29 5.52 5.04 -16.94
C ILE A 29 7.03 4.73 -16.98
N ARG A 30 7.70 4.83 -15.84
CA ARG A 30 9.15 4.67 -15.71
C ARG A 30 9.46 3.51 -14.79
N TRP A 31 10.61 2.88 -15.03
CA TRP A 31 11.23 2.00 -14.04
C TRP A 31 11.91 2.84 -12.97
N LEU A 32 11.92 2.33 -11.74
CA LEU A 32 12.64 2.92 -10.63
C LEU A 32 14.14 2.62 -10.83
N PRO A 33 15.02 3.63 -10.84
CA PRO A 33 16.45 3.38 -10.93
C PRO A 33 16.94 2.69 -9.66
N LEU A 34 17.86 1.73 -9.82
CA LEU A 34 18.47 0.92 -8.75
C LEU A 34 18.81 1.68 -7.45
N PRO A 35 19.50 2.83 -7.49
CA PRO A 35 19.84 3.56 -6.25
C PRO A 35 18.59 4.09 -5.51
N LYS A 36 17.54 4.48 -6.24
CA LYS A 36 16.26 4.88 -5.63
C LYS A 36 15.48 3.67 -5.12
N ALA A 37 15.53 2.55 -5.83
CA ALA A 37 14.94 1.29 -5.38
C ALA A 37 15.57 0.83 -4.06
N LEU A 38 16.89 0.90 -3.94
CA LEU A 38 17.60 0.56 -2.72
C LEU A 38 17.26 1.51 -1.56
N SER A 39 17.13 2.81 -1.86
CA SER A 39 16.70 3.81 -0.87
C SER A 39 15.28 3.53 -0.37
N TRP A 40 14.34 3.24 -1.28
CA TRP A 40 12.97 2.86 -0.90
C TRP A 40 12.94 1.55 -0.12
N LEU A 41 13.73 0.55 -0.52
CA LEU A 41 13.85 -0.72 0.19
C LEU A 41 14.40 -0.53 1.61
N ALA A 42 15.44 0.29 1.78
CA ALA A 42 15.99 0.64 3.10
C ALA A 42 14.94 1.35 3.96
N VAL A 43 14.21 2.32 3.39
CA VAL A 43 13.10 3.00 4.08
C VAL A 43 12.01 2.01 4.48
N CYS A 44 11.63 1.07 3.61
CA CYS A 44 10.67 0.01 3.92
C CYS A 44 11.15 -0.83 5.11
N VAL A 45 12.39 -1.34 5.06
CA VAL A 45 12.94 -2.22 6.11
C VAL A 45 13.01 -1.50 7.45
N VAL A 46 13.50 -0.25 7.47
CA VAL A 46 13.55 0.57 8.69
C VAL A 46 12.14 0.85 9.22
N SER A 47 11.21 1.21 8.33
CA SER A 47 9.82 1.51 8.72
C SER A 47 9.10 0.27 9.23
N ILE A 48 9.32 -0.90 8.63
CA ILE A 48 8.77 -2.19 9.08
C ILE A 48 9.34 -2.55 10.46
N GLY A 49 10.65 -2.44 10.65
CA GLY A 49 11.28 -2.71 11.94
C GLY A 49 10.76 -1.79 13.03
N LEU A 50 10.65 -0.49 12.74
CA LEU A 50 10.12 0.50 13.68
C LEU A 50 8.63 0.24 13.96
N MET A 51 7.79 0.03 12.94
CA MET A 51 6.38 -0.30 13.14
C MET A 51 6.17 -1.60 13.92
N THR A 52 6.97 -2.63 13.66
CA THR A 52 6.85 -3.91 14.39
C THR A 52 7.11 -3.74 15.89
N VAL A 53 8.06 -2.88 16.26
CA VAL A 53 8.37 -2.58 17.68
C VAL A 53 7.32 -1.65 18.30
N PHE A 54 6.82 -0.67 17.53
CA PHE A 54 5.90 0.35 18.01
C PHE A 54 4.42 0.06 17.71
N ILE A 55 4.06 -1.14 17.25
CA ILE A 55 2.69 -1.45 16.85
C ILE A 55 1.70 -1.29 18.02
N ASN A 56 2.05 -1.81 19.19
CA ASN A 56 1.22 -1.72 20.39
C ASN A 56 0.94 -0.27 20.83
N PRO A 57 1.95 0.61 21.02
CA PRO A 57 1.69 2.01 21.38
C PRO A 57 0.99 2.80 20.27
N VAL A 58 1.30 2.53 18.98
CA VAL A 58 0.62 3.19 17.85
C VAL A 58 -0.85 2.80 17.82
N PHE A 59 -1.16 1.51 17.96
CA PHE A 59 -2.54 1.03 17.96
C PHE A 59 -3.30 1.55 19.18
N ALA A 60 -2.68 1.57 20.36
CA ALA A 60 -3.27 2.18 21.55
C ALA A 60 -3.55 3.68 21.38
N PHE A 61 -2.64 4.42 20.76
CA PHE A 61 -2.83 5.83 20.44
C PHE A 61 -4.00 6.03 19.46
N LEU A 62 -4.05 5.25 18.37
CA LEU A 62 -5.13 5.33 17.38
C LEU A 62 -6.50 5.01 18.01
N THR A 63 -6.58 3.96 18.84
CA THR A 63 -7.80 3.60 19.55
C THR A 63 -8.24 4.72 20.50
N ARG A 64 -7.31 5.36 21.22
CA ARG A 64 -7.64 6.51 22.08
C ARG A 64 -8.20 7.69 21.29
N VAL A 65 -7.58 8.03 20.17
CA VAL A 65 -8.07 9.10 19.29
C VAL A 65 -9.46 8.77 18.74
N ALA A 66 -9.69 7.53 18.29
CA ALA A 66 -10.98 7.10 17.80
C ALA A 66 -12.07 7.16 18.89
N VAL A 67 -11.78 6.66 20.08
CA VAL A 67 -12.70 6.73 21.23
C VAL A 67 -12.98 8.18 21.62
N MET A 68 -11.97 9.05 21.62
CA MET A 68 -12.15 10.49 21.89
C MET A 68 -13.09 11.15 20.88
N ILE A 69 -12.95 10.83 19.58
CA ILE A 69 -13.86 11.33 18.54
C ILE A 69 -15.28 10.81 18.76
N MET A 70 -15.46 9.52 19.06
CA MET A 70 -16.78 8.94 19.31
C MET A 70 -17.46 9.55 20.56
N GLN A 71 -16.69 9.77 21.62
CA GLN A 71 -17.16 10.43 22.83
C GLN A 71 -17.51 11.91 22.58
N ALA A 72 -16.72 12.61 21.76
CA ALA A 72 -17.04 13.98 21.33
C ALA A 72 -18.33 14.05 20.49
N LEU A 73 -18.66 12.98 19.77
CA LEU A 73 -19.92 12.81 19.03
C LEU A 73 -21.08 12.28 19.92
N GLY A 74 -20.86 12.11 21.22
CA GLY A 74 -21.89 11.72 22.20
C GLY A 74 -22.09 10.22 22.39
N LEU A 75 -21.25 9.36 21.79
CA LEU A 75 -21.30 7.91 21.97
C LEU A 75 -20.43 7.47 23.16
N GLN A 76 -21.05 6.85 24.17
CA GLN A 76 -20.33 6.26 25.30
C GLN A 76 -19.76 4.90 24.91
N VAL A 77 -18.58 4.92 24.29
CA VAL A 77 -17.87 3.70 23.88
C VAL A 77 -16.87 3.32 24.97
N ALA A 78 -17.05 2.12 25.54
CA ALA A 78 -16.08 1.53 26.46
C ALA A 78 -14.78 1.21 25.72
N MET A 79 -13.64 1.45 26.36
CA MET A 79 -12.34 1.18 25.75
C MET A 79 -12.22 -0.34 25.54
N PRO A 80 -12.08 -0.83 24.30
CA PRO A 80 -11.95 -2.25 24.04
C PRO A 80 -10.61 -2.76 24.57
N GLU A 81 -10.60 -3.98 25.12
CA GLU A 81 -9.38 -4.65 25.55
C GLU A 81 -8.54 -4.99 24.32
N LEU A 82 -7.36 -4.38 24.22
CA LEU A 82 -6.44 -4.56 23.09
C LEU A 82 -5.75 -5.92 23.24
N GLN A 83 -6.22 -6.92 22.50
CA GLN A 83 -5.52 -8.19 22.41
C GLN A 83 -4.20 -8.00 21.63
N PRO A 84 -3.09 -8.62 22.06
CA PRO A 84 -1.84 -8.60 21.32
C PRO A 84 -2.06 -9.08 19.90
N ASP A 85 -1.54 -8.31 18.94
CA ASP A 85 -1.68 -8.66 17.53
C ASP A 85 -1.02 -10.03 17.26
N ALA A 86 -1.70 -10.90 16.54
CA ALA A 86 -1.23 -12.28 16.35
C ALA A 86 0.00 -12.34 15.42
N PHE A 87 0.13 -11.38 14.51
CA PHE A 87 1.18 -11.35 13.48
C PHE A 87 1.75 -9.93 13.25
N PRO A 88 2.32 -9.27 14.28
CA PRO A 88 2.68 -7.85 14.24
C PRO A 88 3.70 -7.49 13.14
N PHE A 89 4.58 -8.44 12.80
CA PHE A 89 5.51 -8.28 11.68
C PHE A 89 4.80 -8.25 10.32
N TRP A 90 3.86 -9.17 10.10
CA TRP A 90 3.12 -9.26 8.84
C TRP A 90 2.20 -8.05 8.67
N ASP A 91 1.53 -7.62 9.72
CA ASP A 91 0.67 -6.41 9.68
C ASP A 91 1.48 -5.14 9.41
N SER A 92 2.65 -5.00 10.05
CA SER A 92 3.58 -3.90 9.79
C SER A 92 4.10 -3.92 8.35
N CYS A 93 4.49 -5.10 7.84
CA CYS A 93 4.89 -5.29 6.44
C CYS A 93 3.78 -4.84 5.49
N MET A 94 2.56 -5.34 5.68
CA MET A 94 1.41 -5.04 4.83
C MET A 94 1.10 -3.55 4.81
N MET A 95 1.12 -2.88 5.96
CA MET A 95 0.90 -1.44 6.05
C MET A 95 1.97 -0.63 5.32
N VAL A 96 3.25 -0.90 5.61
CA VAL A 96 4.36 -0.13 5.01
C VAL A 96 4.44 -0.36 3.50
N LEU A 97 4.36 -1.62 3.05
CA LEU A 97 4.38 -1.96 1.63
C LEU A 97 3.18 -1.34 0.90
N SER A 98 2.00 -1.30 1.51
CA SER A 98 0.80 -0.66 0.92
C SER A 98 0.97 0.85 0.74
N ILE A 99 1.55 1.53 1.73
CA ILE A 99 1.83 2.97 1.64
C ILE A 99 2.83 3.23 0.51
N VAL A 100 3.91 2.46 0.47
CA VAL A 100 4.96 2.57 -0.55
C VAL A 100 4.39 2.29 -1.94
N ALA A 101 3.59 1.22 -2.09
CA ALA A 101 2.88 0.91 -3.31
C ALA A 101 2.03 2.10 -3.77
N MET A 102 1.16 2.66 -2.91
CA MET A 102 0.34 3.82 -3.27
C MET A 102 1.14 5.06 -3.68
N ILE A 103 2.27 5.32 -3.04
CA ILE A 103 3.18 6.40 -3.43
C ILE A 103 3.76 6.11 -4.83
N LEU A 104 4.26 4.90 -5.06
CA LEU A 104 4.82 4.50 -6.37
C LEU A 104 3.74 4.52 -7.47
N MET A 105 2.50 4.15 -7.15
CA MET A 105 1.35 4.22 -8.04
C MET A 105 1.08 5.65 -8.50
N THR A 106 1.06 6.59 -7.55
CA THR A 106 0.84 8.01 -7.84
C THR A 106 1.99 8.60 -8.64
N ARG A 107 3.21 8.08 -8.43
CA ARG A 107 4.42 8.45 -9.18
C ARG A 107 4.58 7.71 -10.52
N LYS A 108 3.62 6.85 -10.90
CA LYS A 108 3.60 6.08 -12.17
C LYS A 108 4.79 5.14 -12.35
N TYR A 109 5.26 4.50 -11.27
CA TYR A 109 6.30 3.46 -11.31
C TYR A 109 5.70 2.07 -11.56
N VAL A 110 6.39 1.24 -12.36
CA VAL A 110 5.97 -0.14 -12.68
C VAL A 110 6.03 -1.02 -11.44
N GLU A 111 7.00 -0.79 -10.56
CA GLU A 111 7.27 -1.55 -9.34
C GLU A 111 6.12 -1.52 -8.35
N ASN A 112 5.25 -0.49 -8.42
CA ASN A 112 3.99 -0.45 -7.68
C ASN A 112 3.20 -1.77 -7.84
N TRP A 113 3.05 -2.24 -9.08
CA TRP A 113 2.26 -3.44 -9.35
C TRP A 113 2.90 -4.70 -8.79
N LEU A 114 4.24 -4.78 -8.75
CA LEU A 114 4.96 -5.88 -8.11
C LEU A 114 4.73 -5.87 -6.60
N LEU A 115 4.75 -4.69 -5.97
CA LEU A 115 4.43 -4.55 -4.55
C LEU A 115 2.99 -5.01 -4.27
N TRP A 116 2.01 -4.64 -5.11
CA TRP A 116 0.63 -5.11 -4.98
C TRP A 116 0.49 -6.63 -5.10
N VAL A 117 1.23 -7.26 -6.01
CA VAL A 117 1.25 -8.72 -6.12
C VAL A 117 1.79 -9.35 -4.83
N ILE A 118 2.90 -8.84 -4.27
CA ILE A 118 3.47 -9.36 -3.03
C ILE A 118 2.47 -9.21 -1.87
N ILE A 119 1.87 -8.03 -1.71
CA ILE A 119 0.86 -7.73 -0.68
C ILE A 119 -0.32 -8.70 -0.80
N ASN A 120 -0.87 -8.85 -2.00
CA ASN A 120 -2.03 -9.72 -2.20
C ASN A 120 -1.69 -11.19 -1.93
N VAL A 121 -0.53 -11.68 -2.35
CA VAL A 121 -0.11 -13.07 -2.06
C VAL A 121 0.03 -13.31 -0.56
N ILE A 122 0.62 -12.36 0.18
CA ILE A 122 0.71 -12.43 1.64
C ILE A 122 -0.70 -12.44 2.26
N SER A 123 -1.60 -11.55 1.82
CA SER A 123 -3.00 -11.53 2.26
C SER A 123 -3.67 -12.89 2.04
N VAL A 124 -3.53 -13.49 0.86
CA VAL A 124 -4.16 -14.78 0.53
C VAL A 124 -3.73 -15.85 1.53
N VAL A 125 -2.42 -15.95 1.82
CA VAL A 125 -1.90 -16.94 2.77
C VAL A 125 -2.45 -16.69 4.18
N ILE A 126 -2.41 -15.45 4.66
CA ILE A 126 -2.90 -15.10 6.01
C ILE A 126 -4.40 -15.40 6.13
N PHE A 127 -5.22 -14.94 5.19
CA PHE A 127 -6.67 -15.16 5.25
C PHE A 127 -7.07 -16.62 5.04
N ALA A 128 -6.31 -17.38 4.24
CA ALA A 128 -6.51 -18.82 4.10
C ALA A 128 -6.20 -19.56 5.40
N LEU A 129 -5.13 -19.19 6.12
CA LEU A 129 -4.80 -19.74 7.43
C LEU A 129 -5.83 -19.36 8.50
N GLN A 130 -6.42 -18.18 8.41
CA GLN A 130 -7.51 -17.73 9.29
C GLN A 130 -8.87 -18.39 8.96
N GLY A 131 -8.96 -19.18 7.89
CA GLY A 131 -10.21 -19.82 7.44
C GLY A 131 -11.20 -18.85 6.76
N VAL A 132 -10.78 -17.63 6.46
CA VAL A 132 -11.62 -16.59 5.83
C VAL A 132 -11.47 -16.69 4.30
N TYR A 133 -12.06 -17.74 3.72
CA TYR A 133 -11.91 -18.04 2.30
C TYR A 133 -12.42 -16.95 1.36
N ALA A 134 -13.50 -16.24 1.73
CA ALA A 134 -14.05 -15.16 0.92
C ALA A 134 -13.03 -14.04 0.67
N MET A 135 -12.33 -13.60 1.73
CA MET A 135 -11.28 -12.58 1.61
C MET A 135 -10.10 -13.11 0.79
N SER A 136 -9.70 -14.37 1.00
CA SER A 136 -8.61 -14.98 0.23
C SER A 136 -8.93 -14.99 -1.28
N LEU A 137 -10.18 -15.27 -1.66
CA LEU A 137 -10.60 -15.28 -3.06
C LEU A 137 -10.56 -13.87 -3.67
N GLU A 138 -11.00 -12.85 -2.93
CA GLU A 138 -10.89 -11.45 -3.36
C GLU A 138 -9.44 -11.07 -3.66
N TYR A 139 -8.51 -11.38 -2.74
CA TYR A 139 -7.09 -11.08 -2.94
C TYR A 139 -6.45 -11.88 -4.09
N ILE A 140 -6.92 -13.09 -4.38
CA ILE A 140 -6.53 -13.84 -5.58
C ILE A 140 -6.93 -13.06 -6.84
N ILE A 141 -8.18 -12.58 -6.91
CA ILE A 141 -8.66 -11.80 -8.06
C ILE A 141 -7.85 -10.50 -8.19
N LEU A 142 -7.61 -9.79 -7.09
CA LEU A 142 -6.76 -8.58 -7.08
C LEU A 142 -5.32 -8.88 -7.52
N THR A 143 -4.79 -10.06 -7.21
CA THR A 143 -3.47 -10.51 -7.70
C THR A 143 -3.46 -10.61 -9.23
N PHE A 144 -4.49 -11.21 -9.84
CA PHE A 144 -4.59 -11.29 -11.30
C PHE A 144 -4.70 -9.92 -11.95
N ILE A 145 -5.47 -9.00 -11.35
CA ILE A 145 -5.56 -7.62 -11.82
C ILE A 145 -4.20 -6.93 -11.74
N ALA A 146 -3.48 -7.08 -10.62
CA ALA A 146 -2.17 -6.49 -10.44
C ALA A 146 -1.12 -7.06 -11.43
N LEU A 147 -1.19 -8.36 -11.74
CA LEU A 147 -0.35 -9.00 -12.76
C LEU A 147 -0.66 -8.48 -14.17
N ASN A 148 -1.93 -8.26 -14.50
CA ASN A 148 -2.30 -7.69 -15.79
C ASN A 148 -1.90 -6.21 -15.90
N GLY A 149 -2.09 -5.44 -14.82
CA GLY A 149 -1.63 -4.05 -14.70
C GLY A 149 -0.11 -3.93 -14.86
N SER A 150 0.65 -4.82 -14.21
CA SER A 150 2.12 -4.87 -14.33
C SER A 150 2.53 -5.15 -15.77
N ARG A 151 1.95 -6.15 -16.44
CA ARG A 151 2.24 -6.48 -17.84
C ARG A 151 1.96 -5.32 -18.78
N MET A 152 0.81 -4.65 -18.61
CA MET A 152 0.44 -3.49 -19.42
C MET A 152 1.47 -2.35 -19.25
N TRP A 153 1.84 -2.05 -18.00
CA TRP A 153 2.79 -0.97 -17.70
C TRP A 153 4.21 -1.29 -18.13
N ILE A 154 4.65 -2.54 -18.02
CA ILE A 154 5.94 -3.03 -18.54
C ILE A 154 5.99 -2.87 -20.05
N LYS A 155 4.92 -3.27 -20.76
CA LYS A 155 4.83 -3.13 -22.21
C LYS A 155 4.92 -1.66 -22.63
N SER A 156 4.14 -0.78 -21.99
CA SER A 156 4.18 0.66 -22.25
C SER A 156 5.53 1.32 -21.91
N ALA A 157 6.22 0.87 -20.87
CA ALA A 157 7.56 1.37 -20.52
C ALA A 157 8.62 0.94 -21.55
N ARG A 158 8.54 -0.32 -22.03
CA ARG A 158 9.45 -0.90 -23.02
C ARG A 158 9.30 -0.25 -24.40
N GLU A 159 8.08 -0.03 -24.84
CA GLU A 159 7.77 0.66 -26.12
C GLU A 159 8.34 2.09 -26.15
N ARG A 160 8.56 2.71 -24.99
CA ARG A 160 9.09 4.08 -24.86
C ARG A 160 10.59 4.11 -24.50
N GLY A 161 11.29 2.98 -24.58
CA GLY A 161 12.75 2.90 -24.40
C GLY A 161 13.24 2.95 -22.94
N SER A 162 12.35 2.92 -21.94
CA SER A 162 12.75 2.83 -20.53
C SER A 162 13.13 1.39 -20.19
N ARG A 163 14.42 1.12 -20.00
CA ARG A 163 14.92 -0.18 -19.53
C ARG A 163 14.87 -0.22 -18.00
N ALA A 164 14.38 -1.34 -17.47
CA ALA A 164 14.53 -1.67 -16.06
C ALA A 164 16.01 -1.55 -15.67
N LEU A 165 16.28 -0.89 -14.54
CA LEU A 165 17.62 -0.92 -13.92
C LEU A 165 18.74 -0.28 -14.77
N SER A 166 18.43 0.70 -15.64
CA SER A 166 19.49 1.48 -16.29
C SER A 166 20.18 2.40 -15.29
N HIS A 167 21.52 2.30 -15.25
CA HIS A 167 22.43 3.09 -14.42
C HIS A 167 22.31 4.59 -14.69
#